data_AF-A0A431VXN4-F1
#
_entry.id   AF-A0A431VXN4-F1
#
_cell.length_a   1.000
_cell.length_b   1.000
_cell.length_c   1.000
_cell.angle_alpha   90.00
_cell.angle_beta   90.00
_cell.angle_gamma   90.00
#
_symmetry.space_group_name_H-M   'P 1'
#
loop_
_entity.id
_entity.type
_entity.pdbx_description
1 polymer ?
#
loop_
_entity_poly.entity_id
_entity_poly.type
_entity_poly.pdbx_seq_one_letter_code
_entity_poly.pdbx_strand_id
1 'polypeptide(L)'
;MYSTSLFALVFELIANIYLDLKYDLYGYFDKGPDWRTLPTLILIFPAVNLLFLNFYPFTRSKTIQLIYILICSIIGVVFEWIYIQTDFFYHNEWKLRYSLVSYPFIFYILTLNIRYIRKMINNK
;
A
#
# COMPACT_ATOMS: atom_id res chain seq x y z
N MET A 1 -10.26 9.60 -7.42
CA MET A 1 -9.76 8.78 -6.30
C MET A 1 -10.02 7.30 -6.55
N TYR A 2 -11.25 6.90 -6.90
CA TYR A 2 -11.58 5.53 -7.32
C TYR A 2 -10.58 4.92 -8.33
N SER A 3 -10.32 5.60 -9.46
CA SER A 3 -9.38 5.10 -10.48
C SER A 3 -7.96 4.90 -9.95
N THR A 4 -7.51 5.76 -9.03
CA THR A 4 -6.20 5.63 -8.39
C THR A 4 -6.16 4.47 -7.41
N SER A 5 -7.23 4.25 -6.64
CA SER A 5 -7.36 3.08 -5.76
C SER A 5 -7.40 1.77 -6.56
N LEU A 6 -8.09 1.75 -7.70
CA LEU A 6 -8.09 0.59 -8.62
C LEU A 6 -6.69 0.32 -9.19
N PHE A 7 -5.99 1.38 -9.63
CA PHE A 7 -4.60 1.27 -10.07
C PHE A 7 -3.70 0.68 -8.98
N ALA A 8 -3.84 1.18 -7.74
CA ALA A 8 -3.06 0.70 -6.60
C ALA A 8 -3.34 -0.77 -6.29
N LEU A 9 -4.60 -1.20 -6.38
CA LEU A 9 -5.00 -2.59 -6.21
C LEU A 9 -4.36 -3.50 -7.26
N VAL A 10 -4.38 -3.10 -8.53
CA VAL A 10 -3.72 -3.86 -9.61
C VAL A 10 -2.21 -3.92 -9.40
N PHE A 11 -1.60 -2.81 -8.97
CA PHE A 11 -0.17 -2.75 -8.66
C PHE A 11 0.20 -3.70 -7.50
N GLU A 12 -0.60 -3.71 -6.43
CA GLU A 12 -0.44 -4.65 -5.32
C GLU A 12 -0.58 -6.11 -5.77
N LEU A 13 -1.62 -6.43 -6.55
CA LEU A 13 -1.82 -7.77 -7.09
C LEU A 13 -0.64 -8.24 -7.93
N ILE A 14 -0.07 -7.37 -8.78
CA ILE A 14 1.12 -7.69 -9.56
C ILE A 14 2.32 -7.95 -8.65
N ALA A 15 2.52 -7.11 -7.62
CA ALA A 15 3.60 -7.33 -6.66
C ALA A 15 3.43 -8.67 -5.93
N ASN A 16 2.22 -9.00 -5.46
CA ASN A 16 1.92 -10.22 -4.73
C ASN A 16 2.04 -11.48 -5.59
N ILE A 17 1.81 -11.41 -6.92
CA ILE A 17 2.11 -12.55 -7.82
C ILE A 17 3.59 -12.99 -7.68
N TYR A 18 4.50 -12.04 -7.53
CA TYR A 18 5.93 -12.35 -7.42
C TYR A 18 6.36 -12.53 -5.96
N LEU A 19 6.10 -11.55 -5.09
CA LEU A 19 6.65 -11.53 -3.74
C LEU A 19 5.96 -12.55 -2.82
N ASP A 20 4.65 -12.69 -2.91
CA ASP A 20 3.86 -13.65 -2.13
C ASP A 20 3.81 -15.01 -2.86
N LEU A 21 3.14 -15.10 -4.01
CA LEU A 21 2.88 -16.42 -4.62
C LEU A 21 4.13 -17.11 -5.18
N LYS A 22 5.01 -16.39 -5.88
CA LYS A 22 6.19 -16.99 -6.54
C LYS A 22 7.34 -17.22 -5.58
N TYR A 23 7.67 -16.22 -4.76
CA TYR A 23 8.84 -16.23 -3.88
C TYR A 23 8.51 -16.49 -2.42
N ASP A 24 7.24 -16.48 -2.02
CA ASP A 24 6.80 -16.82 -0.67
C ASP A 24 7.51 -16.01 0.41
N LEU A 25 7.75 -14.73 0.13
CA LEU A 25 8.51 -13.85 1.02
C LEU A 25 7.64 -13.43 2.22
N TYR A 26 6.38 -13.11 1.94
CA TYR A 26 5.34 -12.75 2.91
C TYR A 26 3.97 -13.15 2.34
N GLY A 27 2.95 -13.25 3.19
CA GLY A 27 1.57 -13.48 2.75
C GLY A 27 0.54 -13.33 3.87
N TYR A 28 -0.73 -13.44 3.51
CA TYR A 28 -1.84 -13.44 4.45
C TYR A 28 -2.27 -14.87 4.79
N PHE A 29 -2.44 -15.18 6.08
CA PHE A 29 -2.81 -16.50 6.63
C PHE A 29 -1.85 -17.63 6.26
N ASP A 30 -1.93 -18.13 5.02
CA ASP A 30 -1.22 -19.29 4.51
C ASP A 30 -0.71 -19.00 3.09
N LYS A 31 0.30 -19.76 2.64
CA LYS A 31 0.83 -19.62 1.28
C LYS A 31 -0.22 -20.00 0.23
N GLY A 32 -0.45 -19.10 -0.70
CA GLY A 32 -1.28 -19.31 -1.88
C GLY A 32 -2.61 -18.55 -1.84
N PRO A 33 -3.45 -18.72 -2.86
CA PRO A 33 -4.72 -18.01 -2.95
C PRO A 33 -5.70 -18.50 -1.87
N ASP A 34 -6.17 -17.57 -1.04
CA ASP A 34 -7.14 -17.86 0.02
C ASP A 34 -8.29 -16.85 0.03
N TRP A 35 -9.52 -17.35 0.07
CA TRP A 35 -10.75 -16.55 0.16
C TRP A 35 -10.78 -15.64 1.39
N ARG A 36 -10.12 -16.01 2.48
CA ARG A 36 -9.98 -15.20 3.70
C ARG A 36 -9.25 -13.88 3.46
N THR A 37 -8.46 -13.78 2.38
CA THR A 37 -7.71 -12.56 2.02
C THR A 37 -8.56 -11.51 1.29
N LEU A 38 -9.70 -11.91 0.70
CA LEU A 38 -10.55 -11.01 -0.09
C LEU A 38 -11.06 -9.80 0.68
N PRO A 39 -11.50 -9.90 1.95
CA PRO A 39 -11.89 -8.72 2.73
C PRO A 39 -10.72 -7.72 2.87
N THR A 40 -9.49 -8.21 3.08
CA THR A 40 -8.31 -7.36 3.15
C THR A 40 -8.08 -6.62 1.83
N LEU A 41 -8.15 -7.36 0.73
CA LEU A 41 -7.89 -6.83 -0.61
C LEU A 41 -8.98 -5.87 -1.12
N ILE A 42 -10.26 -6.14 -0.82
CA ILE A 42 -11.40 -5.39 -1.36
C ILE A 42 -11.85 -4.27 -0.41
N LEU A 43 -11.70 -4.45 0.91
CA LEU A 43 -12.16 -3.46 1.90
C LEU A 43 -10.99 -2.68 2.50
N ILE A 44 -10.05 -3.38 3.14
CA ILE A 44 -8.98 -2.73 3.91
C ILE A 44 -8.07 -1.93 2.99
N PHE A 45 -7.57 -2.54 1.90
CA PHE A 45 -6.60 -1.90 1.03
C PHE A 45 -7.17 -0.65 0.32
N PRO A 46 -8.37 -0.67 -0.29
CA PRO A 46 -8.96 0.55 -0.85
C PRO A 46 -9.27 1.60 0.22
N ALA A 47 -9.70 1.19 1.42
CA ALA A 47 -9.96 2.13 2.52
C ALA A 47 -8.68 2.86 2.96
N VAL A 48 -7.56 2.15 3.11
CA VAL A 48 -6.25 2.75 3.45
C VAL A 48 -5.82 3.73 2.36
N ASN A 49 -5.95 3.37 1.09
CA ASN A 49 -5.60 4.26 -0.02
C ASN A 49 -6.46 5.52 -0.05
N LEU A 50 -7.78 5.39 0.17
CA LEU A 50 -8.69 6.53 0.22
C LEU A 50 -8.40 7.42 1.43
N LEU A 51 -8.14 6.83 2.60
CA LEU A 51 -7.79 7.55 3.81
C LEU A 51 -6.51 8.37 3.60
N PHE A 52 -5.46 7.71 3.11
CA PHE A 52 -4.19 8.37 2.79
C PHE A 52 -4.39 9.51 1.78
N LEU A 53 -5.09 9.28 0.67
CA LEU A 53 -5.29 10.29 -0.36
C LEU A 53 -6.17 11.47 0.10
N ASN A 54 -7.13 11.23 1.00
CA ASN A 54 -7.99 12.28 1.54
C ASN A 54 -7.23 13.24 2.46
N PHE A 55 -6.35 12.71 3.31
CA PHE A 55 -5.56 13.51 4.24
C PHE A 55 -4.22 13.99 3.66
N TYR A 56 -3.87 13.56 2.44
CA TYR A 56 -2.62 13.95 1.81
C TYR A 56 -2.56 15.47 1.54
N PRO A 57 -1.51 16.19 2.01
CA PRO A 57 -1.46 17.64 1.97
C PRO A 57 -1.02 18.20 0.59
N PHE A 58 -1.89 18.09 -0.41
CA PHE A 58 -1.59 18.47 -1.81
C PHE A 58 -1.14 19.92 -2.00
N THR A 59 -1.65 20.85 -1.19
CA THR A 59 -1.38 22.30 -1.30
C THR A 59 -0.16 22.76 -0.49
N ARG A 60 0.39 21.89 0.37
CA ARG A 60 1.55 22.21 1.22
C ARG A 60 2.87 21.99 0.48
N SER A 61 3.97 22.41 1.12
CA SER A 61 5.33 22.24 0.58
C SER A 61 5.68 20.77 0.35
N LYS A 62 6.64 20.53 -0.56
CA LYS A 62 7.14 19.18 -0.86
C LYS A 62 7.71 18.48 0.38
N THR A 63 8.29 19.22 1.30
CA THR A 63 8.79 18.70 2.58
C THR A 63 7.67 18.16 3.46
N ILE A 64 6.57 18.89 3.61
CA ILE A 64 5.41 18.42 4.41
C ILE A 64 4.79 17.17 3.78
N GLN A 65 4.72 17.14 2.45
CA GLN A 65 4.25 15.96 1.71
C GLN A 65 5.14 14.74 1.90
N LEU A 66 6.46 14.93 1.90
CA LEU A 66 7.42 13.86 2.16
C LEU A 66 7.29 13.35 3.60
N ILE A 67 7.22 14.25 4.59
CA ILE A 67 7.03 13.89 5.99
C ILE A 67 5.74 13.10 6.18
N TYR A 68 4.64 13.52 5.54
CA TYR A 68 3.37 12.79 5.56
C TYR A 68 3.52 11.36 5.04
N ILE A 69 4.21 11.15 3.91
CA ILE A 69 4.48 9.81 3.37
C ILE A 69 5.28 8.96 4.36
N LEU A 70 6.33 9.54 4.97
CA LEU A 70 7.17 8.82 5.93
C LEU A 70 6.39 8.42 7.17
N ILE A 71 5.55 9.31 7.71
CA ILE A 71 4.69 9.01 8.87
C ILE A 71 3.71 7.88 8.53
N CYS A 72 3.01 7.96 7.40
CA CYS A 72 2.10 6.89 6.97
C CYS A 72 2.83 5.56 6.73
N SER A 73 4.08 5.61 6.24
CA SER A 73 4.90 4.42 6.05
C SER A 73 5.26 3.78 7.39
N ILE A 74 5.65 4.57 8.39
CA ILE A 74 5.93 4.08 9.75
C ILE A 74 4.68 3.45 10.35
N ILE A 75 3.52 4.11 10.23
CA ILE A 75 2.24 3.58 10.70
C ILE A 75 1.94 2.22 10.03
N GLY A 76 2.14 2.12 8.71
CA GLY A 76 1.98 0.87 7.98
C GLY A 76 2.86 -0.25 8.53
N VAL A 77 4.15 0.01 8.75
CA VAL A 77 5.09 -0.99 9.28
C VAL A 77 4.69 -1.43 10.70
N VAL A 78 4.17 -0.51 11.51
CA VAL A 78 3.65 -0.84 12.85
C VAL A 78 2.44 -1.78 12.75
N PHE A 79 1.49 -1.51 11.84
CA PHE A 79 0.36 -2.41 11.61
C PHE A 79 0.81 -3.78 11.11
N GLU A 80 1.75 -3.84 10.16
CA GLU A 80 2.32 -5.09 9.68
C GLU A 80 2.97 -5.89 10.83
N TRP A 81 3.75 -5.22 11.68
CA TRP A 81 4.35 -5.86 12.85
C TRP A 81 3.29 -6.44 13.80
N ILE A 82 2.19 -5.74 14.03
CA ILE A 82 1.05 -6.24 14.82
C ILE A 82 0.43 -7.47 14.13
N TYR A 83 0.18 -7.42 12.82
CA TYR A 83 -0.45 -8.53 12.09
C TYR A 83 0.39 -9.80 12.08
N ILE A 84 1.72 -9.66 12.10
CA ILE A 84 2.64 -10.80 12.26
C ILE A 84 2.44 -11.50 13.60
N GLN A 85 1.99 -10.81 14.65
CA GLN A 85 1.70 -11.42 15.94
C GLN A 85 0.33 -12.12 15.99
N THR A 86 -0.55 -11.91 15.00
CA THR A 86 -1.96 -12.33 15.06
C THR A 86 -2.33 -13.43 14.05
N ASP A 87 -1.36 -14.22 13.58
CA ASP A 87 -1.51 -15.24 12.52
C ASP A 87 -2.19 -14.75 11.22
N PHE A 88 -2.38 -13.43 11.10
CA PHE A 88 -3.09 -12.80 9.98
C PHE A 88 -2.13 -12.54 8.82
N PHE A 89 -0.87 -12.27 9.15
CA PHE A 89 0.20 -12.03 8.20
C PHE A 89 1.42 -12.81 8.64
N TYR A 90 2.20 -13.34 7.70
CA TYR A 90 3.45 -14.03 8.02
C TYR A 90 4.59 -13.51 7.14
N HIS A 91 5.81 -13.62 7.68
CA HIS A 91 7.06 -13.36 6.98
C HIS A 91 7.86 -14.67 6.96
N ASN A 92 8.30 -15.09 5.77
CA ASN A 92 9.28 -16.16 5.64
C ASN A 92 10.67 -15.56 5.49
N GLU A 93 11.01 -15.05 4.29
CA GLU A 93 12.28 -14.39 4.01
C GLU A 93 12.18 -12.86 3.98
N TRP A 94 10.95 -12.33 3.99
CA TRP A 94 10.73 -10.90 4.10
C TRP A 94 11.09 -10.41 5.50
N LYS A 95 11.65 -9.20 5.57
CA LYS A 95 12.01 -8.56 6.82
C LYS A 95 11.30 -7.22 6.88
N LEU A 96 10.87 -6.80 8.07
CA LEU A 96 10.21 -5.50 8.29
C LEU A 96 11.01 -4.30 7.73
N ARG A 97 12.34 -4.40 7.66
CA ARG A 97 13.19 -3.37 7.01
C ARG A 97 12.90 -3.19 5.52
N TYR A 98 12.51 -4.25 4.81
CA TYR A 98 12.12 -4.17 3.40
C TYR A 98 10.78 -3.44 3.28
N SER A 99 9.83 -3.69 4.16
CA SER A 99 8.58 -2.91 4.23
C SER A 99 8.82 -1.44 4.54
N LEU A 100 9.72 -1.15 5.49
CA LEU A 100 10.09 0.23 5.85
C LEU A 100 10.62 1.03 4.65
N VAL A 101 11.35 0.36 3.75
CA VAL A 101 11.83 0.98 2.50
C VAL A 101 10.73 1.00 1.44
N SER A 102 9.92 -0.05 1.33
CA SER A 102 8.92 -0.22 0.26
C SER A 102 7.72 0.72 0.41
N TYR A 103 7.20 0.91 1.62
CA TYR A 103 5.99 1.69 1.87
C TYR A 103 6.11 3.17 1.43
N PRO A 104 7.23 3.87 1.69
CA PRO A 104 7.44 5.21 1.13
C PRO A 104 7.33 5.25 -0.40
N PHE A 105 7.89 4.26 -1.11
CA PHE A 105 7.79 4.18 -2.57
C PHE A 105 6.36 3.90 -3.03
N ILE A 106 5.66 2.98 -2.38
CA ILE A 106 4.26 2.64 -2.71
C ILE A 106 3.37 3.87 -2.55
N PHE A 107 3.43 4.55 -1.41
CA PHE A 107 2.66 5.78 -1.17
C PHE A 107 3.08 6.90 -2.14
N TYR A 108 4.36 7.02 -2.46
CA TYR A 108 4.82 7.99 -3.45
C TYR A 108 4.23 7.72 -4.84
N ILE A 109 4.26 6.47 -5.32
CA ILE A 109 3.65 6.05 -6.59
C ILE A 109 2.15 6.37 -6.60
N LEU A 110 1.44 6.09 -5.51
CA LEU A 110 0.02 6.43 -5.35
C LEU A 110 -0.24 7.94 -5.51
N THR A 111 0.61 8.78 -4.91
CA THR A 111 0.50 10.25 -5.04
C THR A 111 0.83 10.75 -6.44
N LEU A 112 1.77 10.11 -7.14
CA LEU A 112 2.08 10.44 -8.52
C LEU A 112 0.90 10.11 -9.43
N ASN A 113 0.28 8.93 -9.25
CA ASN A 113 -0.88 8.52 -10.02
C ASN A 113 -2.04 9.51 -9.90
N ILE A 114 -2.44 9.89 -8.67
CA ILE A 114 -3.55 10.84 -8.50
C ILE A 114 -3.24 12.22 -9.08
N ARG A 115 -1.98 12.68 -9.00
CA ARG A 115 -1.55 13.94 -9.63
C ARG A 115 -1.65 13.87 -11.14
N TYR A 116 -1.20 12.77 -11.73
CA TYR A 116 -1.29 12.53 -13.16
C TYR A 116 -2.74 12.55 -13.63
N ILE A 117 -3.63 11.83 -12.94
CA ILE A 117 -5.06 11.79 -13.25
C ILE A 117 -5.70 13.19 -13.14
N ARG A 118 -5.43 13.93 -12.05
CA ARG A 118 -5.93 15.30 -11.89
C ARG A 118 -5.44 16.24 -12.99
N LYS A 119 -4.16 16.12 -13.39
CA LYS A 119 -3.59 16.91 -14.48
C LYS A 119 -4.29 16.60 -15.82
N MET A 120 -4.56 15.33 -16.12
CA MET A 120 -5.28 14.96 -17.34
C MET A 120 -6.72 15.47 -17.37
N ILE A 121 -7.41 15.47 -16.23
CA ILE A 121 -8.79 15.97 -16.12
C ILE A 121 -8.83 17.49 -16.28
N ASN A 122 -7.91 18.22 -15.64
CA ASN A 122 -7.87 19.68 -15.67
C ASN A 122 -7.30 20.25 -16.98
N ASN A 123 -6.61 19.44 -17.78
CA ASN A 123 -6.12 19.81 -19.11
C ASN A 123 -7.18 19.58 -20.22
N LYS A 124 -8.42 19.22 -19.84
CA LYS A 124 -9.60 19.23 -20.71
C LYS A 124 -10.44 20.46 -20.42
#